data_AF-A2RKD9-F1
#
_entry.id   AF-A2RKD9-F1
#
_cell.length_a   1.000
_cell.length_b   1.000
_cell.length_c   1.000
_cell.angle_alpha   90.00
_cell.angle_beta   90.00
_cell.angle_gamma   90.00
#
_symmetry.space_group_name_H-M   'P 1'
#
loop_
_entity.id
_entity.type
_entity.pdbx_description
1 polymer ?
#
loop_
_entity_poly.entity_id
_entity_poly.type
_entity_poly.pdbx_seq_one_letter_code
_entity_poly.pdbx_strand_id
1 'polypeptide(L)'
;MIKIYQKSSSNQSAERVTSWFKKRNIPYVVISKSSLCKEDIVRVLELSNKGFDEIIVSESKAPKLYSELRSSCDLDQISTEQMIQFILKNQQLLRSPITFDDRRLLIGYNNEDIRTFIPWRLR
;
A
#
# COMPACT_ATOMS: atom_id res chain seq x y z
N MET A 1 -8.21 -6.58 10.86
CA MET A 1 -9.13 -5.45 10.53
C MET A 1 -8.75 -4.88 9.16
N ILE A 2 -9.69 -4.43 8.33
CA ILE A 2 -9.37 -3.91 6.98
C ILE A 2 -8.87 -2.46 7.09
N LYS A 3 -7.67 -2.21 6.53
CA LYS A 3 -7.03 -0.90 6.44
C LYS A 3 -6.94 -0.46 4.97
N ILE A 4 -7.15 0.82 4.71
CA ILE A 4 -6.98 1.45 3.40
C ILE A 4 -5.96 2.57 3.55
N TYR A 5 -4.76 2.38 3.01
CA TYR A 5 -3.76 3.44 2.91
C TYR A 5 -4.06 4.37 1.74
N GLN A 6 -4.17 5.67 2.05
CA GLN A 6 -4.30 6.73 1.06
C GLN A 6 -3.13 7.72 1.15
N LYS A 7 -2.45 7.94 0.01
CA LYS A 7 -1.31 8.86 -0.08
C LYS A 7 -1.74 10.34 -0.06
N SER A 8 -2.93 10.64 -0.58
CA SER A 8 -3.51 11.99 -0.62
C SER A 8 -5.02 11.90 -0.43
N SER A 9 -5.63 12.95 0.11
CA SER A 9 -7.09 13.11 0.23
C SER A 9 -7.78 13.19 -1.14
N SER A 10 -7.06 13.60 -2.18
CA SER A 10 -7.55 13.76 -3.56
C SER A 10 -7.20 12.58 -4.48
N ASN A 11 -7.30 11.34 -3.98
CA ASN A 11 -7.05 10.15 -4.79
C ASN A 11 -8.36 9.49 -5.23
N GLN A 12 -8.74 9.70 -6.49
CA GLN A 12 -9.94 9.11 -7.11
C GLN A 12 -10.01 7.57 -6.96
N SER A 13 -8.87 6.88 -6.98
CA SER A 13 -8.86 5.42 -6.78
C SER A 13 -9.16 5.05 -5.32
N ALA A 14 -8.66 5.83 -4.35
CA ALA A 14 -8.98 5.65 -2.94
C ALA A 14 -10.46 5.95 -2.64
N GLU A 15 -11.02 6.98 -3.27
CA GLU A 15 -12.45 7.30 -3.21
C GLU A 15 -13.32 6.15 -3.73
N ARG A 16 -12.90 5.50 -4.83
CA ARG A 16 -13.59 4.32 -5.37
C ARG A 16 -13.56 3.14 -4.41
N VAL A 17 -12.41 2.84 -3.80
CA VAL A 17 -12.32 1.80 -2.76
C VAL A 17 -13.25 2.13 -1.60
N THR A 18 -13.10 3.29 -0.97
CA THR A 18 -13.87 3.67 0.22
C THR A 18 -15.38 3.70 -0.05
N SER A 19 -15.80 4.14 -1.24
CA SER A 19 -17.20 4.10 -1.68
C SER A 19 -17.74 2.69 -1.86
N TRP A 20 -16.93 1.78 -2.42
CA TRP A 20 -17.30 0.37 -2.61
C TRP A 20 -17.54 -0.33 -1.26
N PHE A 21 -16.68 -0.07 -0.28
CA PHE A 21 -16.82 -0.59 1.09
C PHE A 21 -18.03 0.00 1.81
N LYS A 22 -18.24 1.33 1.72
CA LYS A 22 -19.42 2.01 2.28
C LYS A 22 -20.72 1.43 1.74
N LYS A 23 -20.83 1.25 0.42
CA LYS A 23 -22.03 0.71 -0.23
C LYS A 23 -22.41 -0.69 0.27
N ARG A 24 -21.44 -1.46 0.78
CA ARG A 24 -21.63 -2.83 1.26
C ARG A 24 -21.62 -2.95 2.79
N ASN A 25 -21.57 -1.84 3.52
CA ASN A 25 -21.46 -1.82 4.97
C ASN A 25 -20.30 -2.67 5.50
N ILE A 26 -19.19 -2.74 4.77
CA ILE A 26 -17.99 -3.47 5.21
C ILE A 26 -17.16 -2.50 6.07
N PRO A 27 -16.82 -2.83 7.31
CA PRO A 27 -16.03 -1.97 8.18
C PRO A 27 -14.59 -1.87 7.70
N TYR A 28 -14.04 -0.66 7.69
CA TYR A 28 -12.65 -0.36 7.33
C TYR A 28 -12.14 0.86 8.08
N VAL A 29 -10.81 1.00 8.13
CA VAL A 29 -10.13 2.21 8.63
C VAL A 29 -9.25 2.79 7.54
N VAL A 30 -9.33 4.10 7.35
CA VAL A 30 -8.44 4.82 6.44
C VAL A 30 -7.20 5.25 7.20
N ILE A 31 -6.03 4.88 6.70
CA ILE A 31 -4.75 5.32 7.24
C ILE A 31 -4.09 6.30 6.26
N SER A 32 -3.55 7.38 6.80
CA SER A 32 -2.80 8.39 6.05
C SER A 32 -1.30 8.22 6.31
N LYS A 33 -0.51 9.15 5.78
CA LYS A 33 0.94 9.10 5.92
C LYS A 33 1.43 9.08 7.37
N SER A 34 0.77 9.83 8.24
CA SER A 34 1.14 9.95 9.65
C SER A 34 0.82 8.71 10.48
N SER A 35 -0.03 7.81 9.97
CA SER A 35 -0.51 6.63 10.70
C SER A 35 0.04 5.32 10.14
N LEU A 36 0.80 5.36 9.05
CA LEU A 36 1.43 4.17 8.49
C LEU A 36 2.66 3.80 9.31
N CYS A 37 2.64 2.60 9.88
CA CYS A 37 3.75 2.10 10.70
C CYS A 37 4.55 1.00 9.99
N LYS A 38 5.68 0.61 10.59
CA LYS A 38 6.55 -0.45 10.07
C LYS A 38 5.80 -1.77 9.92
N GLU A 39 4.98 -2.10 10.92
CA GLU A 39 4.19 -3.32 10.99
C GLU A 39 3.20 -3.42 9.82
N ASP A 40 2.65 -2.28 9.38
CA ASP A 40 1.76 -2.24 8.21
C ASP A 40 2.52 -2.57 6.92
N ILE A 41 3.72 -2.04 6.74
CA ILE A 41 4.54 -2.32 5.56
C ILE A 41 4.99 -3.78 5.55
N VAL A 42 5.45 -4.30 6.70
CA VAL A 42 5.80 -5.71 6.85
C VAL A 42 4.60 -6.59 6.50
N ARG A 43 3.41 -6.26 7.01
CA ARG A 43 2.20 -7.02 6.72
C ARG A 43 1.83 -7.00 5.24
N VAL A 44 1.96 -5.84 4.60
CA VAL A 44 1.72 -5.71 3.15
C VAL A 44 2.75 -6.51 2.34
N LEU A 45 4.01 -6.55 2.77
CA LEU A 45 5.06 -7.35 2.14
C LEU A 45 4.81 -8.85 2.28
N GLU A 46 4.37 -9.31 3.46
CA GLU A 46 4.01 -10.72 3.70
C GLU A 46 2.86 -11.21 2.81
N LEU A 47 1.97 -10.31 2.40
CA LEU A 47 0.84 -10.60 1.53
C LEU A 47 1.14 -10.41 0.04
N SER A 48 2.28 -9.81 -0.28
CA SER A 48 2.67 -9.50 -1.66
C SER A 48 3.32 -10.70 -2.34
N ASN A 49 3.00 -10.90 -3.61
CA ASN A 49 3.62 -11.95 -4.42
C ASN A 49 4.93 -11.51 -5.07
N LYS A 50 5.15 -10.19 -5.20
CA LYS A 50 6.37 -9.61 -5.83
C LYS A 50 7.17 -8.73 -4.88
N GLY A 51 6.87 -8.78 -3.58
CA GLY A 51 7.54 -7.96 -2.57
C GLY A 51 7.46 -6.45 -2.86
N PHE A 52 8.60 -5.77 -2.81
CA PHE A 52 8.66 -4.32 -2.94
C PHE A 52 8.12 -3.81 -4.29
N ASP A 53 8.33 -4.53 -5.39
CA ASP A 53 7.92 -4.11 -6.75
C ASP A 53 6.40 -3.98 -6.93
N GLU A 54 5.63 -4.71 -6.12
CA GLU A 54 4.17 -4.63 -6.13
C GLU A 54 3.67 -3.39 -5.39
N ILE A 55 4.37 -2.99 -4.33
CA ILE A 55 3.93 -1.97 -3.38
C ILE A 55 4.49 -0.59 -3.69
N ILE A 56 5.64 -0.50 -4.39
CA ILE A 56 6.28 0.77 -4.75
C ILE A 56 5.93 1.22 -6.19
N VAL A 57 5.88 2.52 -6.40
CA VAL A 57 5.74 3.12 -7.73
C VAL A 57 7.00 2.86 -8.54
N SER A 58 6.86 2.74 -9.86
CA SER A 58 8.00 2.58 -10.75
C SER A 58 8.98 3.76 -10.66
N GLU A 59 10.24 3.53 -10.99
CA GLU A 59 11.27 4.58 -11.06
C GLU A 59 10.83 5.77 -11.91
N SER A 60 10.16 5.51 -13.04
CA SER A 60 9.62 6.55 -13.92
C SER A 60 8.66 7.52 -13.22
N LYS A 61 7.96 7.10 -12.16
CA LYS A 61 7.03 7.93 -11.39
C LYS A 61 7.71 8.66 -10.23
N ALA A 62 8.90 8.24 -9.81
CA ALA A 62 9.61 8.81 -8.68
C ALA A 62 11.13 8.89 -8.90
N PRO A 63 11.62 9.44 -10.04
CA PRO A 63 13.03 9.35 -10.42
C PRO A 63 13.96 10.01 -9.39
N LYS A 64 13.49 11.10 -8.74
CA LYS A 64 14.25 11.79 -7.69
C LYS A 64 14.52 10.90 -6.47
N LEU A 65 13.51 10.15 -6.02
CA LEU A 65 13.64 9.28 -4.84
C LEU A 65 14.50 8.05 -5.14
N TYR A 66 14.41 7.50 -6.36
CA TYR A 66 15.29 6.41 -6.79
C TYR A 66 16.75 6.88 -6.95
N SER A 67 16.97 8.11 -7.42
CA SER A 67 18.31 8.72 -7.46
C SER A 67 18.90 8.92 -6.06
N GLU A 68 18.09 9.41 -5.12
CA GLU A 68 18.48 9.53 -3.70
C GLU A 68 18.80 8.17 -3.09
N LEU A 69 18.00 7.14 -3.38
CA LEU A 69 18.25 5.78 -2.93
C LEU A 69 19.60 5.24 -3.44
N ARG A 70 19.88 5.41 -4.74
CA ARG A 70 21.17 5.02 -5.35
C ARG A 70 22.36 5.79 -4.80
N SER A 71 22.16 7.05 -4.44
CA SER A 71 23.23 7.91 -3.91
C SER A 71 23.52 7.62 -2.44
N SER A 72 22.54 7.11 -1.70
CA SER A 72 22.65 6.87 -0.25
C SER A 72 23.07 5.44 0.11
N CYS A 73 22.80 4.46 -0.76
CA CYS A 73 23.12 3.05 -0.53
C CYS A 73 23.41 2.33 -1.85
N ASP A 74 24.25 1.30 -1.78
CA ASP A 74 24.39 0.33 -2.85
C ASP A 74 23.11 -0.51 -2.92
N LEU A 75 22.35 -0.41 -4.02
CA LEU A 75 21.06 -1.08 -4.18
C LEU A 75 21.17 -2.59 -4.06
N ASP A 76 22.31 -3.16 -4.43
CA ASP A 76 22.57 -4.59 -4.37
C ASP A 76 22.84 -5.10 -2.95
N GLN A 77 23.06 -4.19 -1.99
CA GLN A 77 23.33 -4.52 -0.58
C GLN A 77 22.28 -4.00 0.39
N ILE A 78 21.18 -3.42 -0.09
CA ILE A 78 20.15 -2.89 0.80
C ILE A 78 19.41 -4.01 1.54
N SER A 79 19.43 -3.95 2.87
CA SER A 79 18.65 -4.87 3.69
C SER A 79 17.15 -4.56 3.61
N THR A 80 16.30 -5.58 3.82
CA THR A 80 14.84 -5.40 3.90
C THR A 80 14.44 -4.34 4.92
N GLU A 81 15.13 -4.31 6.07
CA GLU A 81 14.89 -3.31 7.11
C GLU A 81 15.19 -1.89 6.61
N GLN A 82 16.35 -1.68 5.98
CA GLN A 82 16.72 -0.38 5.44
C GLN A 82 15.73 0.08 4.37
N MET A 83 15.26 -0.82 3.50
CA MET A 83 14.26 -0.49 2.50
C MET A 83 12.92 -0.11 3.14
N ILE A 84 12.49 -0.82 4.18
CA ILE A 84 11.27 -0.45 4.93
C ILE A 84 11.42 0.93 5.57
N GLN A 85 12.56 1.21 6.22
CA GLN A 85 12.84 2.52 6.81
C GLN A 85 12.86 3.63 5.75
N PHE A 86 13.42 3.35 4.57
CA PHE A 86 13.42 4.28 3.46
C PHE A 86 12.01 4.58 2.96
N ILE A 87 11.16 3.55 2.83
CA ILE A 87 9.75 3.72 2.45
C ILE A 87 8.97 4.50 3.52
N LEU A 88 9.21 4.25 4.82
CA LEU A 88 8.56 4.98 5.91
C LEU A 88 8.92 6.47 5.91
N LYS A 89 10.16 6.82 5.56
CA LYS A 89 10.59 8.20 5.36
C LYS A 89 10.02 8.80 4.08
N ASN A 90 9.98 8.00 3.01
CA ASN A 90 9.59 8.40 1.67
C ASN A 90 8.30 7.70 1.20
N GLN A 91 7.21 7.86 1.96
CA GLN A 91 5.94 7.18 1.69
C GLN A 91 5.27 7.58 0.37
N GLN A 92 5.85 8.57 -0.31
CA GLN A 92 5.52 8.89 -1.69
C GLN A 92 5.85 7.76 -2.66
N LEU A 93 6.75 6.85 -2.29
CA LEU A 93 7.08 5.67 -3.08
C LEU A 93 5.97 4.63 -3.07
N LEU A 94 5.10 4.62 -2.06
CA LEU A 94 4.01 3.65 -2.01
C LEU A 94 2.98 3.95 -3.09
N ARG A 95 2.53 2.89 -3.76
CA ARG A 95 1.31 2.94 -4.58
C ARG A 95 0.12 3.27 -3.69
N SER A 96 -0.92 3.84 -4.28
CA SER A 96 -2.12 4.22 -3.52
C SER A 96 -3.37 4.11 -4.39
N PRO A 97 -4.49 3.58 -3.86
CA PRO A 97 -4.65 3.05 -2.49
C PRO A 97 -3.99 1.67 -2.28
N ILE A 98 -3.65 1.34 -1.03
CA ILE A 98 -3.28 -0.03 -0.63
C ILE A 98 -4.32 -0.51 0.37
N THR A 99 -5.10 -1.50 0.00
CA THR A 99 -6.15 -2.08 0.86
C THR A 99 -5.68 -3.43 1.35
N PHE A 100 -5.63 -3.62 2.66
CA PHE A 100 -5.11 -4.84 3.24
C PHE A 100 -5.75 -5.18 4.57
N ASP A 101 -5.67 -6.45 4.95
CA ASP A 101 -6.02 -6.94 6.27
C ASP A 101 -5.09 -8.09 6.68
N ASP A 102 -5.55 -8.96 7.56
CA ASP A 102 -4.77 -10.08 8.07
C ASP A 102 -4.61 -11.22 7.06
N ARG A 103 -5.16 -11.15 5.83
CA ARG A 103 -5.07 -12.25 4.84
C ARG A 103 -5.09 -11.79 3.37
N ARG A 104 -5.49 -10.56 3.10
CA ARG A 104 -5.84 -10.08 1.76
C ARG A 104 -5.11 -8.77 1.49
N LEU A 105 -4.61 -8.62 0.28
CA LEU A 105 -3.96 -7.42 -0.22
C LEU A 105 -4.56 -7.02 -1.57
N LEU A 106 -4.76 -5.73 -1.77
CA LEU A 106 -5.14 -5.12 -3.04
C LEU A 106 -4.37 -3.81 -3.21
N ILE A 107 -3.64 -3.71 -4.32
CA ILE A 107 -2.94 -2.49 -4.72
C ILE A 107 -3.76 -1.78 -5.81
N GLY A 108 -4.08 -0.52 -5.58
CA GLY A 108 -4.93 0.26 -6.48
C GLY A 108 -6.41 -0.06 -6.30
N TYR A 109 -7.17 0.10 -7.39
CA TYR A 109 -8.59 -0.23 -7.42
C TYR A 109 -8.89 -1.11 -8.63
N ASN A 110 -9.49 -2.26 -8.37
CA ASN A 110 -10.05 -3.16 -9.38
C ASN A 110 -11.42 -3.65 -8.88
N ASN A 111 -12.44 -3.60 -9.74
CA ASN A 111 -13.82 -3.98 -9.41
C ASN A 111 -13.99 -5.45 -9.03
N GLU A 112 -13.18 -6.34 -9.62
CA GLU A 112 -13.25 -7.77 -9.36
C GLU A 112 -12.40 -8.14 -8.15
N ASP A 113 -11.16 -7.65 -8.09
CA ASP A 113 -10.24 -8.02 -7.01
C ASP A 113 -10.71 -7.52 -5.64
N ILE A 114 -11.35 -6.35 -5.57
CA ILE A 114 -11.90 -5.79 -4.33
C ILE A 114 -12.99 -6.68 -3.70
N ARG A 115 -13.63 -7.56 -4.49
CA ARG A 115 -14.62 -8.52 -3.99
C ARG A 115 -14.00 -9.57 -3.06
N THR A 116 -12.67 -9.72 -3.06
CA THR A 116 -11.96 -10.56 -2.08
C THR A 116 -12.25 -10.11 -0.64
N PHE A 117 -12.54 -8.83 -0.44
CA PHE A 117 -12.83 -8.25 0.87
C PHE A 117 -14.24 -8.54 1.40
N ILE A 118 -15.14 -9.14 0.59
CA ILE A 118 -16.47 -9.56 1.03
C ILE A 118 -16.33 -10.61 2.15
N PRO A 119 -16.85 -10.36 3.37
CA PRO A 119 -16.87 -11.34 4.45
C PRO A 119 -17.55 -12.63 4.01
N TRP A 120 -17.10 -13.78 4.49
CA TRP A 120 -17.72 -15.07 4.17
C TRP A 120 -19.21 -15.13 4.50
N ARG A 121 -19.66 -14.39 5.53
CA ARG A 121 -21.07 -14.27 5.93
C ARG A 121 -21.95 -13.55 4.89
N LEU A 122 -21.36 -12.83 3.94
CA LEU A 122 -22.04 -12.04 2.91
C LEU A 122 -21.76 -12.58 1.49
N ARG A 123 -21.09 -13.72 1.36
CA ARG A 123 -20.83 -14.37 0.07
C ARG A 123 -22.02 -15.19 -0.40
#